data_AF-A0A3A5VRT3-F1
#
_entry.id   AF-A0A3A5VRT3-F1
#
_cell.length_a   1.000
_cell.length_b   1.000
_cell.length_c   1.000
_cell.angle_alpha   90.00
_cell.angle_beta   90.00
_cell.angle_gamma   90.00
#
_symmetry.space_group_name_H-M   'P 1'
#
loop_
_entity.id
_entity.type
_entity.pdbx_description
1 polymer ?
#
loop_
_entity_poly.entity_id
_entity_poly.type
_entity_poly.pdbx_seq_one_letter_code
_entity_poly.pdbx_strand_id
1 'polypeptide(L)'
;MCLVENHPLMSNVDAATELNFLALVLMTLWLYLPGFIANTFAMMWGKWLPKTGYGPWPIDGGRSLKDGNRMLGDGKTWNGLIGGSLTAGLLCVLQLALVGNEFDGAVIFASPIIGSEDAWFSIGNDWVTAYILGSFLGFACLFGDLTGSFFKRRQGLKREGDVSSKAPLLDTLPFAIMVFLWGQLFLGGSLLASSELIYPMLAIIVITPVLHRGFNLIGYAIGWKDVPY
;
A
#
# COMPACT_ATOMS: atom_id res chain seq x y z
N MET A 1 48.14 5.99 -24.45
CA MET A 1 46.74 5.77 -24.83
C MET A 1 46.06 5.20 -23.59
N CYS A 2 45.46 6.08 -22.77
CA CYS A 2 44.77 5.67 -21.56
C CYS A 2 43.46 5.03 -21.99
N LEU A 3 43.23 3.77 -21.63
CA LEU A 3 41.95 3.12 -21.85
C LEU A 3 40.95 3.77 -20.89
N VAL A 4 40.09 4.63 -21.41
CA VAL A 4 38.87 5.04 -20.71
C VAL A 4 37.98 3.79 -20.70
N GLU A 5 37.94 3.09 -19.57
CA GLU A 5 36.89 2.10 -19.33
C GLU A 5 35.56 2.84 -19.38
N ASN A 6 34.76 2.52 -20.40
CA ASN A 6 33.36 2.93 -20.46
C ASN A 6 32.62 2.16 -19.36
N HIS A 7 32.62 2.70 -18.14
CA HIS A 7 31.66 2.29 -17.14
C HIS A 7 30.28 2.61 -17.72
N PRO A 8 29.36 1.64 -17.85
CA PRO A 8 27.98 1.96 -18.22
C PRO A 8 27.47 2.97 -17.18
N LEU A 9 26.90 4.08 -17.66
CA LEU A 9 26.24 5.05 -16.80
C LEU A 9 25.21 4.29 -15.96
N MET A 10 25.50 4.15 -14.68
CA MET A 10 24.64 3.47 -13.72
C MET A 10 23.31 4.21 -13.69
N SER A 11 22.19 3.49 -13.80
CA SER A 11 20.88 4.15 -13.70
C SER A 11 20.66 4.67 -12.28
N ASN A 12 19.82 5.69 -12.10
CA ASN A 12 19.45 6.17 -10.76
C ASN A 12 18.85 5.06 -9.89
N VAL A 13 18.21 4.05 -10.53
CA VAL A 13 17.67 2.87 -9.85
C VAL A 13 18.80 1.98 -9.33
N ASP A 14 19.78 1.65 -10.18
CA ASP A 14 20.93 0.83 -9.77
C ASP A 14 21.68 1.51 -8.62
N ALA A 15 21.91 2.83 -8.73
CA ALA A 15 22.52 3.66 -7.70
C ALA A 15 21.72 3.72 -6.40
N ALA A 16 20.39 3.83 -6.47
CA ALA A 16 19.56 3.83 -5.28
C ALA A 16 19.59 2.48 -4.52
N THR A 17 19.93 1.39 -5.22
CA THR A 17 19.93 0.04 -4.66
C THR A 17 21.28 -0.42 -4.10
N GLU A 18 22.32 0.42 -4.12
CA GLU A 18 23.63 0.14 -3.50
C GLU A 18 23.60 0.27 -1.96
N LEU A 19 22.68 -0.45 -1.32
CA LEU A 19 22.48 -0.48 0.12
C LEU A 19 22.63 -1.91 0.65
N ASN A 20 22.99 -2.04 1.93
CA ASN A 20 22.91 -3.34 2.58
C ASN A 20 21.44 -3.81 2.67
N PHE A 21 21.23 -5.11 2.82
CA PHE A 21 19.90 -5.71 2.82
C PHE A 21 18.91 -5.08 3.82
N LEU A 22 19.37 -4.75 5.04
CA LEU A 22 18.50 -4.13 6.04
C LEU A 22 18.06 -2.74 5.58
N ALA A 23 18.98 -1.94 5.04
CA ALA A 23 18.66 -0.63 4.49
C ALA A 23 17.71 -0.73 3.27
N LEU A 24 17.85 -1.75 2.41
CA LEU A 24 16.88 -2.02 1.33
C LEU A 24 15.49 -2.40 1.85
N VAL A 25 15.39 -3.17 2.93
CA VAL A 25 14.11 -3.45 3.60
C VAL A 25 13.45 -2.17 4.12
N LEU A 26 14.23 -1.29 4.77
CA LEU A 26 13.72 -0.01 5.26
C LEU A 26 13.31 0.92 4.12
N MET A 27 14.10 0.98 3.04
CA MET A 27 13.78 1.75 1.85
C MET A 27 12.51 1.22 1.16
N THR A 28 12.36 -0.10 1.04
CA THR A 28 11.16 -0.71 0.45
C THR A 28 9.93 -0.38 1.29
N LEU A 29 10.04 -0.47 2.62
CA LEU A 29 8.95 -0.08 3.52
C LEU A 29 8.60 1.40 3.38
N TRP A 30 9.60 2.27 3.22
CA TRP A 30 9.43 3.69 2.97
C TRP A 30 8.72 3.97 1.64
N LEU A 31 9.21 3.41 0.53
CA LEU A 31 8.65 3.61 -0.81
C LEU A 31 7.18 3.14 -0.91
N TYR A 32 6.85 2.02 -0.26
CA TYR A 32 5.51 1.46 -0.26
C TYR A 32 4.63 1.95 0.89
N LEU A 33 5.14 2.83 1.75
CA LEU A 33 4.43 3.35 2.92
C LEU A 33 3.03 3.87 2.56
N PRO A 34 2.82 4.71 1.51
CA PRO A 34 1.49 5.22 1.18
C PRO A 34 0.45 4.11 0.96
N GLY A 35 0.84 3.02 0.31
CA GLY A 35 -0.01 1.85 0.12
C GLY A 35 -0.26 1.09 1.42
N PHE A 36 0.77 0.87 2.23
CA PHE A 36 0.68 0.08 3.47
C PHE A 36 -0.27 0.68 4.51
N ILE A 37 -0.41 2.01 4.55
CA ILE A 37 -1.31 2.69 5.49
C ILE A 37 -2.66 3.09 4.87
N ALA A 38 -2.93 2.75 3.60
CA ALA A 38 -4.20 3.02 2.93
C ALA A 38 -5.41 2.38 3.64
N ASN A 39 -5.25 1.18 4.22
CA ASN A 39 -6.29 0.52 5.02
C ASN A 39 -6.70 1.35 6.26
N THR A 40 -5.76 2.05 6.88
CA THR A 40 -6.03 2.94 8.02
C THR A 40 -6.85 4.15 7.58
N PHE A 41 -6.50 4.75 6.44
CA PHE A 41 -7.30 5.86 5.89
C PHE A 41 -8.69 5.40 5.48
N ALA A 42 -8.83 4.27 4.79
CA ALA A 42 -10.14 3.75 4.42
C ALA A 42 -11.09 3.60 5.63
N MET A 43 -10.54 3.19 6.79
CA MET A 43 -11.26 3.14 8.05
C MET A 43 -11.68 4.54 8.55
N MET A 44 -10.77 5.53 8.49
CA MET A 44 -11.07 6.92 8.86
C MET A 44 -12.18 7.52 7.99
N TRP A 45 -12.18 7.25 6.69
CA TRP A 45 -13.25 7.69 5.78
C TRP A 45 -14.61 7.06 6.11
N GLY A 46 -14.64 5.92 6.81
CA GLY A 46 -15.87 5.32 7.34
C GLY A 46 -16.31 5.87 8.70
N LYS A 47 -15.39 6.42 9.52
CA LYS A 47 -15.66 6.89 10.90
C LYS A 47 -15.77 8.42 11.03
N TRP A 48 -14.90 9.18 10.37
CA TRP A 48 -14.69 10.62 10.61
C TRP A 48 -15.55 11.52 9.73
N LEU A 49 -15.91 11.08 8.53
CA LEU A 49 -16.81 11.88 7.71
C LEU A 49 -18.22 11.83 8.31
N PRO A 50 -18.90 12.98 8.49
CA PRO A 50 -20.22 13.02 9.08
C PRO A 50 -21.15 12.09 8.31
N LYS A 51 -21.87 11.23 9.03
CA LYS A 51 -22.96 10.41 8.48
C LYS A 51 -24.09 11.37 8.10
N THR A 52 -23.97 12.04 6.96
CA THR A 52 -24.93 13.02 6.41
C THR A 52 -26.23 12.34 5.94
N GLY A 53 -26.65 11.24 6.57
CA GLY A 53 -27.74 10.36 6.12
C GLY A 53 -27.32 9.34 5.06
N TYR A 54 -26.13 9.48 4.47
CA TYR A 54 -25.55 8.51 3.54
C TYR A 54 -24.60 7.59 4.30
N GLY A 55 -25.05 6.36 4.57
CA GLY A 55 -24.29 5.36 5.31
C GLY A 55 -23.03 4.89 4.57
N PRO A 56 -22.13 4.14 5.24
CA PRO A 56 -21.07 3.43 4.55
C PRO A 56 -21.70 2.52 3.49
N TRP A 57 -21.44 2.80 2.20
CA TRP A 57 -22.01 2.07 1.07
C TRP A 57 -21.24 0.77 0.85
N PRO A 58 -21.76 -0.40 1.27
CA PRO A 58 -21.04 -1.64 1.10
C PRO A 58 -20.89 -1.93 -0.40
N ILE A 59 -19.70 -2.31 -0.83
CA ILE A 59 -19.40 -2.59 -2.24
C ILE A 59 -20.28 -3.73 -2.75
N ASP A 60 -20.60 -4.69 -1.89
CA ASP A 60 -21.48 -5.81 -2.24
C ASP A 60 -22.98 -5.50 -2.14
N GLY A 61 -23.36 -4.31 -1.64
CA GLY A 61 -24.75 -3.91 -1.46
C GLY A 61 -25.60 -4.89 -0.64
N GLY A 62 -25.00 -5.67 0.27
CA GLY A 62 -25.74 -6.67 1.05
C GLY A 62 -25.86 -8.04 0.39
N ARG A 63 -25.33 -8.24 -0.82
CA ARG A 63 -25.50 -9.48 -1.58
C ARG A 63 -24.79 -10.67 -0.91
N SER A 64 -25.50 -11.79 -0.85
CA SER A 64 -24.95 -13.11 -0.51
C SER A 64 -24.79 -13.97 -1.76
N LEU A 65 -23.77 -14.82 -1.79
CA LEU A 65 -23.54 -15.76 -2.88
C LEU A 65 -24.25 -17.10 -2.59
N LYS A 66 -24.13 -18.05 -3.54
CA LYS A 66 -24.78 -19.37 -3.49
C LYS A 66 -24.40 -20.20 -2.26
N ASP A 67 -23.25 -19.91 -1.65
CA ASP A 67 -22.77 -20.55 -0.41
C ASP A 67 -23.45 -19.99 0.85
N GLY A 68 -24.39 -19.04 0.72
CA GLY A 68 -25.11 -18.42 1.83
C GLY A 68 -24.33 -17.32 2.55
N ASN A 69 -23.07 -17.10 2.21
CA ASN A 69 -22.23 -16.08 2.81
C ASN A 69 -22.27 -14.78 1.99
N ARG A 70 -22.10 -13.62 2.65
CA ARG A 70 -21.93 -12.32 1.98
C ARG A 70 -20.83 -12.36 0.93
N MET A 71 -20.89 -11.50 -0.08
CA MET A 71 -19.81 -11.44 -1.07
C MET A 71 -18.52 -10.89 -0.46
N LEU A 72 -18.60 -9.80 0.31
CA LEU A 72 -17.46 -9.12 0.95
C LEU A 72 -17.71 -8.83 2.44
N GLY A 73 -18.91 -8.38 2.79
CA GLY A 73 -19.30 -7.95 4.14
C GLY A 73 -19.27 -6.42 4.33
N ASP A 74 -19.87 -5.94 5.43
CA ASP A 74 -20.23 -4.52 5.62
C ASP A 74 -19.02 -3.58 5.74
N GLY A 75 -17.86 -4.13 6.13
CA GLY A 75 -16.63 -3.36 6.28
C GLY A 75 -15.96 -2.92 4.98
N LYS A 76 -16.47 -3.36 3.80
CA LYS A 76 -15.89 -3.06 2.49
C LYS A 76 -16.76 -2.06 1.75
N THR A 77 -16.35 -0.80 1.75
CA THR A 77 -17.20 0.31 1.31
C THR A 77 -16.57 1.10 0.16
N TRP A 78 -17.40 1.71 -0.67
CA TRP A 78 -16.93 2.59 -1.75
C TRP A 78 -16.18 3.80 -1.21
N ASN A 79 -16.68 4.41 -0.13
CA ASN A 79 -16.04 5.55 0.53
C ASN A 79 -14.64 5.18 1.04
N GLY A 80 -14.49 3.99 1.62
CA GLY A 80 -13.19 3.50 2.08
C GLY A 80 -12.25 3.22 0.92
N LEU A 81 -12.73 2.57 -0.14
CA LEU A 81 -11.93 2.25 -1.33
C LEU A 81 -11.41 3.52 -2.02
N ILE A 82 -12.30 4.47 -2.31
CA ILE A 82 -11.94 5.72 -3.00
C ILE A 82 -11.13 6.61 -2.06
N GLY A 83 -11.66 6.90 -0.88
CA GLY A 83 -11.04 7.81 0.08
C GLY A 83 -9.68 7.35 0.56
N GLY A 84 -9.53 6.06 0.87
CA GLY A 84 -8.25 5.46 1.26
C GLY A 84 -7.21 5.54 0.15
N SER A 85 -7.61 5.26 -1.10
CA SER A 85 -6.72 5.37 -2.27
C SER A 85 -6.25 6.81 -2.47
N LEU A 86 -7.16 7.78 -2.55
CA LEU A 86 -6.80 9.18 -2.78
C LEU A 86 -5.95 9.77 -1.64
N THR A 87 -6.21 9.34 -0.40
CA THR A 87 -5.39 9.77 0.75
C THR A 87 -3.97 9.20 0.68
N ALA A 88 -3.80 7.97 0.20
CA ALA A 88 -2.48 7.43 -0.10
C ALA A 88 -1.76 8.23 -1.19
N GLY A 89 -2.49 8.76 -2.19
CA GLY A 89 -1.96 9.73 -3.14
C GLY A 89 -1.38 10.97 -2.46
N LEU A 90 -2.14 11.59 -1.56
CA LEU A 90 -1.68 12.76 -0.78
C LEU A 90 -0.46 12.44 0.09
N LEU A 91 -0.38 11.23 0.62
CA LEU A 91 0.79 10.81 1.39
C LEU A 91 2.04 10.63 0.54
N CYS A 92 1.91 10.10 -0.68
CA CYS A 92 3.04 9.99 -1.60
C CYS A 92 3.53 11.39 -2.03
N VAL A 93 2.60 12.34 -2.21
CA VAL A 93 2.93 13.76 -2.39
C VAL A 93 3.70 14.31 -1.18
N LEU A 94 3.26 14.02 0.04
CA LEU A 94 3.98 14.42 1.25
C LEU A 94 5.38 13.77 1.32
N GLN A 95 5.49 12.51 0.94
CA GLN A 95 6.75 11.77 0.87
C GLN A 95 7.74 12.46 -0.07
N LEU A 96 7.27 12.85 -1.26
CA LEU A 96 8.04 13.64 -2.21
C LEU A 96 8.41 15.03 -1.64
N ALA A 97 7.49 15.70 -0.95
CA ALA A 97 7.78 17.01 -0.34
C ALA A 97 8.90 16.96 0.71
N LEU A 98 8.99 15.86 1.45
CA LEU A 98 9.95 15.69 2.54
C LEU A 98 11.36 15.34 2.05
N VAL A 99 11.45 14.54 0.98
CA VAL A 99 12.74 14.04 0.45
C VAL A 99 13.23 14.89 -0.73
N GLY A 100 12.33 15.54 -1.46
CA GLY A 100 12.64 16.18 -2.72
C GLY A 100 12.75 15.18 -3.87
N ASN A 101 13.10 15.69 -5.05
CA ASN A 101 13.32 14.88 -6.26
C ASN A 101 14.80 14.76 -6.66
N GLU A 102 15.70 15.37 -5.89
CA GLU A 102 17.13 15.28 -6.17
C GLU A 102 17.67 13.93 -5.70
N PHE A 103 18.31 13.19 -6.61
CA PHE A 103 18.99 11.96 -6.26
C PHE A 103 20.44 12.26 -5.87
N ASP A 104 20.76 12.11 -4.58
CA ASP A 104 22.11 12.28 -4.01
C ASP A 104 22.67 10.92 -3.50
N GLY A 105 22.42 9.85 -4.25
CA GLY A 105 22.92 8.51 -3.95
C GLY A 105 21.97 7.61 -3.17
N ALA A 106 22.50 6.45 -2.75
CA ALA A 106 21.75 5.40 -2.09
C ALA A 106 21.37 5.81 -0.65
N VAL A 107 20.11 6.14 -0.43
CA VAL A 107 19.57 6.54 0.88
C VAL A 107 18.28 5.79 1.19
N ILE A 108 18.03 5.51 2.48
CA ILE A 108 16.82 4.81 2.92
C ILE A 108 15.56 5.60 2.55
N PHE A 109 15.60 6.92 2.76
CA PHE A 109 14.49 7.81 2.44
C PHE A 109 14.61 8.31 1.01
N ALA A 110 14.50 7.39 0.06
CA ALA A 110 14.55 7.70 -1.37
C ALA A 110 13.24 8.35 -1.86
N SER A 111 13.33 9.15 -2.92
CA SER A 111 12.14 9.70 -3.59
C SER A 111 11.32 8.57 -4.23
N PRO A 112 9.99 8.55 -4.05
CA PRO A 112 9.14 7.48 -4.56
C PRO A 112 8.99 7.49 -6.09
N ILE A 113 9.46 8.54 -6.77
CA ILE A 113 9.36 8.69 -8.23
C ILE A 113 10.69 8.46 -8.96
N ILE A 114 11.73 7.96 -8.27
CA ILE A 114 13.01 7.61 -8.92
C ILE A 114 12.76 6.51 -9.95
N GLY A 115 13.28 6.69 -11.17
CA GLY A 115 13.16 5.73 -12.26
C GLY A 115 11.78 5.72 -12.93
N SER A 116 10.88 6.64 -12.59
CA SER A 116 9.53 6.67 -13.17
C SER A 116 9.43 7.50 -14.44
N GLU A 117 10.53 7.99 -15.02
CA GLU A 117 10.52 8.96 -16.12
C GLU A 117 9.67 8.50 -17.31
N ASP A 118 9.79 7.23 -17.70
CA ASP A 118 9.06 6.60 -18.80
C ASP A 118 7.81 5.81 -18.35
N ALA A 119 7.43 5.91 -17.08
CA ALA A 119 6.31 5.14 -16.54
C ALA A 119 4.95 5.76 -16.94
N TRP A 120 3.92 4.93 -17.11
CA TRP A 120 2.57 5.38 -17.51
C TRP A 120 1.93 6.38 -16.55
N PHE A 121 2.36 6.38 -15.28
CA PHE A 121 1.86 7.27 -14.24
C PHE A 121 2.66 8.57 -14.10
N SER A 122 3.76 8.71 -14.85
CA SER A 122 4.57 9.92 -14.95
C SER A 122 3.89 10.93 -15.86
N ILE A 123 2.92 11.66 -15.27
CA ILE A 123 2.05 12.57 -16.00
C ILE A 123 2.16 13.97 -15.40
N GLY A 124 2.46 14.95 -16.26
CA GLY A 124 2.49 16.35 -15.88
C GLY A 124 3.76 16.72 -15.13
N ASN A 125 3.68 16.79 -13.79
CA ASN A 125 4.81 17.15 -12.94
C ASN A 125 5.01 16.10 -11.83
N ASP A 126 6.11 16.23 -11.09
CA ASP A 126 6.51 15.30 -10.03
C ASP A 126 5.43 15.12 -8.97
N TRP A 127 4.73 16.21 -8.60
CA TRP A 127 3.65 16.18 -7.62
C TRP A 127 2.45 15.35 -8.09
N VAL A 128 2.04 15.54 -9.34
CA VAL A 128 0.95 14.76 -9.95
C VAL A 128 1.37 13.30 -10.10
N THR A 129 2.60 13.05 -10.51
CA THR A 129 3.18 11.69 -10.62
C THR A 129 3.15 10.96 -9.28
N ALA A 130 3.65 11.62 -8.21
CA ALA A 130 3.60 11.07 -6.86
C ALA A 130 2.16 10.82 -6.40
N TYR A 131 1.23 11.73 -6.69
CA TYR A 131 -0.19 11.56 -6.35
C TYR A 131 -0.82 10.34 -7.04
N ILE A 132 -0.57 10.16 -8.34
CA ILE A 132 -1.07 9.01 -9.11
C ILE A 132 -0.46 7.72 -8.57
N LEU A 133 0.86 7.70 -8.34
CA LEU A 133 1.57 6.56 -7.78
C LEU A 133 0.99 6.16 -6.41
N GLY A 134 0.87 7.11 -5.48
CA GLY A 134 0.32 6.85 -4.16
C GLY A 134 -1.13 6.37 -4.21
N SER A 135 -1.93 6.96 -5.10
CA SER A 135 -3.34 6.54 -5.29
C SER A 135 -3.43 5.13 -5.84
N PHE A 136 -2.55 4.76 -6.77
CA PHE A 136 -2.45 3.42 -7.33
C PHE A 136 -2.03 2.38 -6.28
N LEU A 137 -1.00 2.66 -5.49
CA LEU A 137 -0.57 1.80 -4.39
C LEU A 137 -1.67 1.64 -3.32
N GLY A 138 -2.36 2.73 -2.99
CA GLY A 138 -3.50 2.70 -2.07
C GLY A 138 -4.65 1.85 -2.59
N PHE A 139 -4.97 1.96 -3.88
CA PHE A 139 -5.98 1.13 -4.53
C PHE A 139 -5.57 -0.35 -4.54
N ALA A 140 -4.32 -0.66 -4.87
CA ALA A 140 -3.79 -2.03 -4.84
C ALA A 140 -3.91 -2.66 -3.43
N CYS A 141 -3.57 -1.90 -2.39
CA CYS A 141 -3.74 -2.30 -0.99
C CYS A 141 -5.18 -2.66 -0.66
N LEU A 142 -6.10 -1.75 -0.96
CA LEU A 142 -7.52 -1.92 -0.65
C LEU A 142 -8.14 -3.05 -1.49
N PHE A 143 -7.69 -3.22 -2.73
CA PHE A 143 -8.10 -4.35 -3.58
C PHE A 143 -7.61 -5.70 -3.02
N GLY A 144 -6.39 -5.75 -2.48
CA GLY A 144 -5.89 -6.92 -1.75
C GLY A 144 -6.73 -7.25 -0.52
N ASP A 145 -7.14 -6.23 0.24
CA ASP A 145 -8.01 -6.39 1.40
C ASP A 145 -9.45 -6.81 1.03
N LEU A 146 -9.97 -6.36 -0.12
CA LEU A 146 -11.21 -6.88 -0.72
C LEU A 146 -11.08 -8.37 -1.05
N THR A 147 -9.98 -8.75 -1.68
CA THR A 147 -9.69 -10.13 -2.07
C THR A 147 -9.60 -11.03 -0.82
N GLY A 148 -8.85 -10.61 0.20
CA GLY A 148 -8.79 -11.31 1.48
C GLY A 148 -10.16 -11.46 2.14
N SER A 149 -11.00 -10.43 2.04
CA SER A 149 -12.36 -10.48 2.59
C SER A 149 -13.29 -11.38 1.82
N PHE A 150 -13.20 -11.41 0.49
CA PHE A 150 -13.90 -12.38 -0.33
C PHE A 150 -13.58 -13.82 0.09
N PHE A 151 -12.29 -14.17 0.22
CA PHE A 151 -11.88 -15.51 0.66
C PHE A 151 -12.34 -15.84 2.08
N LYS A 152 -12.28 -14.88 3.02
CA LYS A 152 -12.83 -15.06 4.37
C LYS A 152 -14.32 -15.40 4.32
N ARG A 153 -15.11 -14.74 3.46
CA ARG A 153 -16.54 -15.05 3.30
C ARG A 153 -16.78 -16.45 2.73
N ARG A 154 -15.96 -16.89 1.77
CA ARG A 154 -16.04 -18.27 1.22
C ARG A 154 -15.72 -19.34 2.27
N GLN A 155 -14.94 -19.00 3.31
CA GLN A 155 -14.67 -19.85 4.46
C GLN A 155 -15.74 -19.77 5.57
N GLY A 156 -16.83 -19.03 5.38
CA GLY A 156 -17.89 -18.85 6.37
C GLY A 156 -17.56 -17.90 7.52
N LEU A 157 -16.41 -17.24 7.50
CA LEU A 157 -16.04 -16.22 8.49
C LEU A 157 -16.92 -14.99 8.27
N LYS A 158 -17.65 -14.49 9.27
CA LYS A 158 -18.64 -13.41 9.09
C LYS A 158 -18.07 -12.02 9.39
N ARG A 159 -18.66 -10.99 8.75
CA ARG A 159 -18.41 -9.57 9.04
C ARG A 159 -19.66 -8.75 8.71
N GLU A 160 -20.65 -8.82 9.59
CA GLU A 160 -22.01 -8.33 9.40
C GLU A 160 -22.56 -7.79 10.72
N GLY A 161 -23.02 -6.54 10.74
CA GLY A 161 -23.43 -5.86 11.97
C GLY A 161 -22.34 -5.93 13.06
N ASP A 162 -22.71 -6.40 14.25
CA ASP A 162 -21.80 -6.53 15.40
C ASP A 162 -20.93 -7.81 15.37
N VAL A 163 -21.13 -8.68 14.38
CA VAL A 163 -20.40 -9.96 14.27
C VAL A 163 -19.17 -9.79 13.37
N SER A 164 -17.99 -10.04 13.93
CA SER A 164 -16.73 -10.03 13.19
C SER A 164 -15.83 -11.20 13.57
N SER A 165 -15.57 -12.10 12.61
CA SER A 165 -14.63 -13.21 12.76
C SER A 165 -13.18 -12.74 12.54
N LYS A 166 -12.23 -13.35 13.27
CA LYS A 166 -10.78 -13.06 13.13
C LYS A 166 -10.13 -14.06 12.18
N ALA A 167 -9.23 -13.60 11.32
CA ALA A 167 -8.39 -14.46 10.49
C ALA A 167 -7.01 -13.83 10.29
N PRO A 168 -6.09 -13.98 11.26
CA PRO A 168 -4.87 -13.17 11.36
C PRO A 168 -4.08 -13.08 10.05
N LEU A 169 -3.84 -14.20 9.36
CA LEU A 169 -3.07 -14.19 8.11
C LEU A 169 -3.84 -13.54 6.95
N LEU A 170 -5.14 -13.79 6.82
CA LEU A 170 -6.00 -13.18 5.79
C LEU A 170 -6.35 -11.72 6.09
N ASP A 171 -6.14 -11.28 7.32
CA ASP A 171 -6.30 -9.89 7.75
C ASP A 171 -5.02 -9.07 7.50
N THR A 172 -3.84 -9.71 7.33
CA THR A 172 -2.56 -8.99 7.22
C THR A 172 -1.80 -9.21 5.90
N LEU A 173 -1.89 -10.39 5.28
CA LEU A 173 -1.06 -10.70 4.11
C LEU A 173 -1.65 -10.25 2.77
N PRO A 174 -2.96 -10.37 2.50
CA PRO A 174 -3.51 -10.10 1.17
C PRO A 174 -3.26 -8.68 0.65
N PHE A 175 -3.34 -7.67 1.53
CA PHE A 175 -3.08 -6.29 1.12
C PHE A 175 -1.60 -6.09 0.76
N ALA A 176 -0.67 -6.59 1.58
CA ALA A 176 0.77 -6.42 1.35
C ALA A 176 1.24 -7.16 0.10
N ILE A 177 0.76 -8.40 -0.09
CA ILE A 177 1.03 -9.18 -1.30
C ILE A 177 0.51 -8.44 -2.53
N MET A 178 -0.71 -7.90 -2.49
CA MET A 178 -1.30 -7.22 -3.63
C MET A 178 -0.54 -5.94 -3.99
N VAL A 179 -0.13 -5.15 -2.99
CA VAL A 179 0.65 -3.93 -3.18
C VAL A 179 1.98 -4.21 -3.88
N PHE A 180 2.73 -5.21 -3.41
CA PHE A 180 4.00 -5.57 -4.03
C PHE A 180 3.83 -6.21 -5.40
N LEU A 181 2.82 -7.09 -5.56
CA LEU A 181 2.51 -7.69 -6.85
C LEU A 181 2.18 -6.62 -7.89
N TRP A 182 1.34 -5.63 -7.55
CA TRP A 182 0.99 -4.55 -8.46
C TRP A 182 2.17 -3.62 -8.71
N GLY A 183 3.00 -3.37 -7.69
CA GLY A 183 4.25 -2.64 -7.85
C GLY A 183 5.13 -3.24 -8.92
N GLN A 184 5.38 -4.55 -8.83
CA GLN A 184 6.21 -5.29 -9.78
C GLN A 184 5.58 -5.43 -11.18
N LEU A 185 4.25 -5.58 -11.27
CA LEU A 185 3.58 -5.77 -12.56
C LEU A 185 3.35 -4.48 -13.35
N PHE A 186 3.14 -3.36 -12.65
CA PHE A 186 2.61 -2.14 -13.29
C PHE A 186 3.53 -0.93 -13.17
N LEU A 187 4.56 -0.91 -12.32
CA LEU A 187 5.38 0.30 -12.12
C LEU A 187 6.66 0.34 -12.98
N GLY A 188 6.83 -0.61 -13.90
CA GLY A 188 7.80 -0.52 -15.00
C GLY A 188 9.25 -0.31 -14.54
N GLY A 189 9.92 0.70 -15.09
CA GLY A 189 11.32 1.03 -14.78
C GLY A 189 11.54 1.74 -13.43
N SER A 190 10.49 2.01 -12.66
CA SER A 190 10.63 2.71 -11.38
C SER A 190 11.43 1.92 -10.34
N LEU A 191 12.03 2.64 -9.40
CA LEU A 191 12.72 2.05 -8.24
C LEU A 191 11.81 1.07 -7.48
N LEU A 192 10.50 1.35 -7.38
CA LEU A 192 9.53 0.47 -6.72
C LEU A 192 9.40 -0.90 -7.40
N ALA A 193 9.64 -0.97 -8.70
CA ALA A 193 9.59 -2.20 -9.50
C ALA A 193 10.96 -2.87 -9.68
N SER A 194 12.03 -2.32 -9.09
CA SER A 194 13.38 -2.91 -9.19
C SER A 194 13.41 -4.35 -8.66
N SER A 195 14.13 -5.22 -9.36
CA SER A 195 14.35 -6.62 -8.97
C SER A 195 15.12 -6.74 -7.65
N GLU A 196 15.95 -5.75 -7.33
CA GLU A 196 16.70 -5.68 -6.07
C GLU A 196 15.79 -5.58 -4.84
N LEU A 197 14.56 -5.09 -5.03
CA LEU A 197 13.57 -4.98 -3.95
C LEU A 197 12.76 -6.25 -3.73
N ILE A 198 12.86 -7.29 -4.57
CA ILE A 198 12.07 -8.52 -4.43
C ILE A 198 12.33 -9.22 -3.08
N TYR A 199 13.60 -9.41 -2.70
CA TYR A 199 13.92 -10.04 -1.41
C TYR A 199 13.51 -9.16 -0.21
N PRO A 200 13.75 -7.83 -0.22
CA PRO A 200 13.16 -6.91 0.74
C PRO A 200 11.63 -7.02 0.87
N MET A 201 10.89 -7.08 -0.25
CA MET A 201 9.43 -7.25 -0.25
C MET A 201 9.02 -8.56 0.43
N LEU A 202 9.70 -9.68 0.11
CA LEU A 202 9.44 -10.97 0.74
C LEU A 202 9.69 -10.92 2.26
N ALA A 203 10.77 -10.28 2.69
CA ALA A 203 11.04 -10.07 4.11
C ALA A 203 9.93 -9.24 4.77
N ILE A 204 9.46 -8.17 4.12
CA ILE A 204 8.34 -7.35 4.61
C ILE A 204 7.06 -8.19 4.74
N ILE A 205 6.72 -9.01 3.76
CA ILE A 205 5.53 -9.90 3.83
C ILE A 205 5.61 -10.80 5.07
N VAL A 206 6.77 -11.39 5.36
CA VAL A 206 6.98 -12.26 6.52
C VAL A 206 6.80 -11.50 7.85
N ILE A 207 7.30 -10.26 7.94
CA ILE A 207 7.17 -9.45 9.17
C ILE A 207 5.83 -8.69 9.26
N THR A 208 5.04 -8.63 8.17
CA THR A 208 3.79 -7.86 8.09
C THR A 208 2.79 -8.21 9.21
N PRO A 209 2.58 -9.49 9.60
CA PRO A 209 1.71 -9.79 10.74
C PRO A 209 2.15 -9.11 12.05
N VAL A 210 3.46 -8.97 12.26
CA VAL A 210 4.03 -8.29 13.43
C VAL A 210 3.87 -6.78 13.30
N LEU A 211 4.20 -6.21 12.13
CA LEU A 211 4.03 -4.78 11.86
C LEU A 211 2.57 -4.35 12.03
N HIS A 212 1.63 -5.11 11.46
CA HIS A 212 0.20 -4.82 11.55
C HIS A 212 -0.30 -4.86 12.99
N ARG A 213 0.16 -5.83 13.80
CA ARG A 213 -0.15 -5.86 15.23
C ARG A 213 0.38 -4.61 15.94
N GLY A 214 1.59 -4.16 15.63
CA GLY A 214 2.16 -2.92 16.16
C GLY A 214 1.28 -1.70 15.84
N PHE A 215 0.89 -1.52 14.57
CA PHE A 215 0.00 -0.44 14.16
C PHE A 215 -1.38 -0.52 14.83
N ASN A 216 -1.91 -1.72 15.06
CA ASN A 216 -3.20 -1.90 15.75
C ASN A 216 -3.12 -1.46 17.21
N LEU A 217 -2.02 -1.76 17.90
CA LEU A 217 -1.79 -1.32 19.28
C LEU A 217 -1.68 0.20 19.37
N ILE A 218 -0.94 0.83 18.45
CA ILE A 218 -0.82 2.29 18.38
C ILE A 218 -2.19 2.92 18.10
N GLY A 219 -2.91 2.40 17.10
CA GLY A 219 -4.25 2.86 16.74
C GLY A 219 -5.26 2.74 17.87
N TYR A 220 -5.15 1.70 18.69
CA TYR A 220 -5.96 1.55 19.90
C TYR A 220 -5.57 2.58 20.99
N ALA A 221 -4.27 2.77 21.22
CA ALA A 221 -3.78 3.72 22.23
C ALA A 221 -4.20 5.17 21.96
N ILE A 222 -4.31 5.56 20.69
CA ILE A 222 -4.75 6.91 20.26
C ILE A 222 -6.26 7.01 19.97
N GLY A 223 -7.03 5.95 20.26
CA GLY A 223 -8.49 5.93 20.10
C GLY A 223 -9.00 5.83 18.66
N TRP A 224 -8.15 5.51 17.69
CA TRP A 224 -8.56 5.30 16.29
C TRP A 224 -9.18 3.92 16.06
N LYS A 225 -8.72 2.91 16.81
CA LYS A 225 -9.29 1.56 16.81
C LYS A 225 -10.01 1.25 18.12
N ASP A 226 -11.10 0.52 18.01
CA ASP A 226 -11.92 0.10 19.15
C ASP A 226 -11.32 -1.15 19.84
N VAL A 227 -10.42 -1.87 19.14
CA VAL A 227 -9.74 -3.09 19.63
C VAL A 227 -8.25 -3.09 19.25
N PRO A 228 -7.39 -3.75 20.04
CA PRO A 228 -5.93 -3.72 19.88
C PRO A 228 -5.35 -4.75 18.88
N TYR A 229 -6.20 -5.50 18.17
CA TYR A 229 -5.81 -6.59 17.28
C TYR A 229 -6.37 -6.44 15.88
#